data_AF-A0A7C7V5Z7-F1
#
_entry.id   AF-A0A7C7V5Z7-F1
#
_cell.length_a   1.000
_cell.length_b   1.000
_cell.length_c   1.000
_cell.angle_alpha   90.00
_cell.angle_beta   90.00
_cell.angle_gamma   90.00
#
_symmetry.space_group_name_H-M   'P 1'
#
loop_
_entity.id
_entity.type
_entity.pdbx_description
1 polymer ?
#
loop_
_entity_poly.entity_id
_entity_poly.type
_entity_poly.pdbx_seq_one_letter_code
_entity_poly.pdbx_strand_id
1 'polypeptide(L)'
;MVLLALLPIALILVLMLTFRWGASRAGAAGYLLALVLAWRVFGLGPEGLAYAHTKALLLSLDVLLIVWAAYLLYRVADEAGAIVIFGEMLPHLTADRGMQALLIGWAFASFLQGVGGFGVPVAVVAPLLVGLGFSPLAAVVVPSIGHGWAVTFGSLGSSFQALLAATGLPEAVLAPPAALFLALAGMLTGFTVLYAAEGWSAARRLWRPALLMGLAMGGTLYLVAGFGPWHIGSFSAGLVGLTVGFFLARRHTGAQQVRRATFDARALALALAGYLVLLIIILAVQFIAPWKAFLGRVVLTASFPEIRTALGYITPAGTGRRIALFRHTGALLFYAAVAAYILYARTGRYRPDALRRILGQTAHKMMASSVGILTMVAMSILMQHAGMTEAIAQGLARAVGGAYPLISPWIGALGAFMTGSNTNSNVVFAALQMRTAELLRCSVPLILAAQTAGGALGSIIAPTKVIVGASTGGMAGKEGEVMRHLGLFVALHLLLISLLAILGLWLGL
;
A
#
# COMPACT_ATOMS: atom_id res chain seq x y z
N MET A 1 26.12 16.15 14.10
CA MET A 1 24.65 16.23 14.11
C MET A 1 23.99 15.24 13.15
N VAL A 2 24.31 15.25 11.84
CA VAL A 2 23.68 14.35 10.85
C VAL A 2 23.75 12.86 11.24
N LEU A 3 24.93 12.36 11.61
CA LEU A 3 25.10 10.96 12.01
C LEU A 3 24.24 10.59 13.23
N LEU A 4 24.16 11.47 14.24
CA LEU A 4 23.30 11.27 15.41
C LEU A 4 21.81 11.29 15.03
N ALA A 5 21.40 12.17 14.13
CA ALA A 5 20.04 12.24 13.62
C ALA A 5 19.63 10.97 12.83
N LEU A 6 20.58 10.31 12.17
CA LEU A 6 20.37 9.06 11.45
C LEU A 6 20.21 7.84 12.38
N LEU A 7 20.71 7.89 13.62
CA LEU A 7 20.76 6.73 14.51
C LEU A 7 19.40 6.07 14.78
N PRO A 8 18.27 6.79 15.02
CA PRO A 8 16.98 6.14 15.22
C PRO A 8 16.53 5.31 14.02
N ILE A 9 16.70 5.87 12.80
CA ILE A 9 16.39 5.17 11.56
C ILE A 9 17.35 3.98 11.42
N ALA A 10 18.66 4.21 11.50
CA ALA A 10 19.68 3.17 11.37
C ALA A 10 19.49 2.03 12.39
N LEU A 11 19.08 2.33 13.62
CA LEU A 11 18.77 1.32 14.64
C LEU A 11 17.59 0.45 14.20
N ILE A 12 16.48 1.06 13.76
CA ILE A 12 15.36 0.31 13.16
C ILE A 12 15.91 -0.54 12.02
N LEU A 13 16.79 0.03 11.19
CA LEU A 13 17.30 -0.69 10.04
C LEU A 13 18.07 -1.96 10.44
N VAL A 14 19.00 -1.82 11.37
CA VAL A 14 19.84 -2.92 11.88
C VAL A 14 19.01 -3.97 12.61
N LEU A 15 18.07 -3.56 13.47
CA LEU A 15 17.20 -4.49 14.21
C LEU A 15 16.33 -5.34 13.30
N MET A 16 15.86 -4.78 12.19
CA MET A 16 14.97 -5.48 11.27
C MET A 16 15.74 -6.35 10.28
N LEU A 17 16.89 -5.88 9.75
CA LEU A 17 17.71 -6.64 8.80
C LEU A 17 18.53 -7.75 9.47
N THR A 18 19.20 -7.40 10.58
CA THR A 18 20.18 -8.30 11.22
C THR A 18 19.50 -9.19 12.24
N PHE A 19 18.72 -8.58 13.14
CA PHE A 19 18.09 -9.29 14.26
C PHE A 19 16.66 -9.77 13.96
N ARG A 20 16.13 -9.47 12.78
CA ARG A 20 14.79 -9.89 12.32
C ARG A 20 13.66 -9.47 13.26
N TRP A 21 13.80 -8.33 13.93
CA TRP A 21 12.74 -7.79 14.78
C TRP A 21 11.53 -7.38 13.94
N GLY A 22 10.33 -7.64 14.46
CA GLY A 22 9.10 -7.12 13.86
C GLY A 22 9.03 -5.59 13.96
N ALA A 23 8.31 -4.97 13.01
CA ALA A 23 8.18 -3.51 12.90
C ALA A 23 7.75 -2.83 14.22
N SER A 24 6.87 -3.47 15.00
CA SER A 24 6.40 -2.93 16.29
C SER A 24 7.54 -2.82 17.32
N ARG A 25 8.43 -3.82 17.42
CA ARG A 25 9.54 -3.83 18.39
C ARG A 25 10.67 -2.92 17.93
N ALA A 26 11.03 -2.98 16.65
CA ALA A 26 12.05 -2.12 16.08
C ALA A 26 11.61 -0.65 16.14
N GLY A 27 10.35 -0.35 15.78
CA GLY A 27 9.76 0.98 15.88
C GLY A 27 9.80 1.54 17.30
N ALA A 28 9.46 0.73 18.31
CA ALA A 28 9.58 1.13 19.71
C ALA A 28 11.03 1.48 20.11
N ALA A 29 12.01 0.68 19.70
CA ALA A 29 13.43 0.95 19.98
C ALA A 29 13.92 2.23 19.28
N GLY A 30 13.56 2.44 18.01
CA GLY A 30 13.86 3.66 17.27
C GLY A 30 13.21 4.89 17.88
N TYR A 31 11.94 4.79 18.30
CA TYR A 31 11.24 5.84 19.04
C TYR A 31 11.94 6.20 20.35
N LEU A 32 12.31 5.21 21.17
CA LEU A 32 12.99 5.46 22.45
C LEU A 32 14.34 6.15 22.22
N LEU A 33 15.10 5.72 21.22
CA LEU A 33 16.36 6.38 20.86
C LEU A 33 16.13 7.81 20.34
N ALA A 34 15.14 8.02 19.48
CA ALA A 34 14.77 9.35 19.00
C ALA A 34 14.34 10.27 20.14
N LEU A 35 13.59 9.76 21.12
CA LEU A 35 13.17 10.51 22.30
C LEU A 35 14.38 10.98 23.12
N VAL A 36 15.32 10.07 23.40
CA VAL A 36 16.55 10.40 24.15
C VAL A 36 17.38 11.43 23.40
N LEU A 37 17.59 11.26 22.09
CA LEU A 37 18.36 12.20 21.28
C LEU A 37 17.66 13.56 21.14
N ALA A 38 16.35 13.56 20.90
CA ALA A 38 15.54 14.77 20.80
C ALA A 38 15.68 15.61 22.07
N TRP A 39 15.56 14.99 23.24
CA TRP A 39 15.64 15.68 24.52
C TRP A 39 17.08 16.11 24.88
N ARG A 40 18.04 15.17 24.84
CA ARG A 40 19.38 15.37 25.41
C ARG A 40 20.38 16.00 24.44
N VAL A 41 20.25 15.74 23.14
CA VAL A 41 21.22 16.19 22.13
C VAL A 41 20.67 17.34 21.32
N PHE A 42 19.43 17.24 20.85
CA PHE A 42 18.79 18.25 20.01
C PHE A 42 18.05 19.32 20.81
N GLY A 43 17.93 19.15 22.13
CA GLY A 43 17.43 20.19 23.04
C GLY A 43 15.94 20.46 22.91
N LEU A 44 15.12 19.47 22.52
CA LEU A 44 13.67 19.58 22.54
C LEU A 44 13.17 19.54 23.99
N GLY A 45 12.65 20.67 24.47
CA GLY A 45 12.17 20.81 25.85
C GLY A 45 10.89 20.00 26.16
N PRO A 46 10.48 19.91 27.44
CA PRO A 46 9.32 19.12 27.86
C PRO A 46 8.01 19.49 27.16
N GLU A 47 7.77 20.78 26.92
CA GLU A 47 6.60 21.25 26.16
C GLU A 47 6.64 20.75 24.71
N GLY A 48 7.78 20.91 24.04
CA GLY A 48 7.99 20.41 22.67
C GLY A 48 7.78 18.90 22.56
N LEU A 49 8.22 18.13 23.57
CA LEU A 49 7.94 16.70 23.67
C LEU A 49 6.43 16.44 23.82
N ALA A 50 5.73 17.13 24.71
CA ALA A 50 4.29 16.95 24.91
C ALA A 50 3.49 17.24 23.62
N TYR A 51 3.84 18.33 22.91
CA TYR A 51 3.21 18.66 21.63
C TYR A 51 3.52 17.63 20.55
N ALA A 52 4.76 17.17 20.43
CA ALA A 52 5.16 16.14 19.48
C ALA A 52 4.38 14.83 19.71
N HIS A 53 4.23 14.39 20.96
CA HIS A 53 3.44 13.19 21.30
C HIS A 53 1.95 13.38 21.01
N THR A 54 1.39 14.54 21.34
CA THR A 54 -0.02 14.85 21.06
C THR A 54 -0.29 14.83 19.55
N LYS A 55 0.59 15.45 18.76
CA LYS A 55 0.50 15.44 17.29
C LYS A 55 0.65 14.02 16.73
N ALA A 56 1.60 13.25 17.25
CA ALA A 56 1.81 11.86 16.86
C ALA A 56 0.59 10.99 17.15
N LEU A 57 -0.06 11.17 18.30
CA LEU A 57 -1.27 10.44 18.68
C LEU A 57 -2.43 10.72 17.71
N LEU A 58 -2.67 12.00 17.39
CA LEU A 58 -3.74 12.39 16.46
C LEU A 58 -3.49 11.86 15.03
N LEU A 59 -2.25 11.94 14.54
CA LEU A 59 -1.90 11.40 13.22
C LEU A 59 -1.96 9.87 13.19
N SER A 60 -1.56 9.21 14.28
CA SER A 60 -1.69 7.75 14.39
C SER A 60 -3.15 7.34 14.39
N LEU A 61 -4.02 8.06 15.11
CA LEU A 61 -5.47 7.81 15.10
C LEU A 61 -6.05 7.95 13.69
N ASP A 62 -5.67 8.98 12.93
CA ASP A 62 -6.09 9.19 11.54
C ASP A 62 -5.78 7.97 10.65
N VAL A 63 -4.56 7.43 10.76
CA VAL A 63 -4.15 6.24 10.00
C VAL A 63 -4.84 4.97 10.51
N LEU A 64 -4.93 4.79 11.84
CA LEU A 64 -5.47 3.57 12.45
C LEU A 64 -6.96 3.40 12.22
N LEU A 65 -7.75 4.49 12.21
CA LEU A 65 -9.18 4.43 11.89
C LEU A 65 -9.43 3.76 10.53
N ILE A 66 -8.61 4.06 9.53
CA ILE A 66 -8.71 3.46 8.18
C ILE A 66 -8.19 2.03 8.19
N VAL A 67 -7.00 1.79 8.76
CA VAL A 67 -6.38 0.46 8.74
C VAL A 67 -7.29 -0.57 9.43
N TRP A 68 -7.88 -0.23 10.56
CA TRP A 68 -8.83 -1.10 11.27
C TRP A 68 -10.11 -1.32 10.48
N ALA A 69 -10.74 -0.25 9.98
CA ALA A 69 -12.01 -0.36 9.26
C ALA A 69 -11.87 -1.09 7.91
N ALA A 70 -10.76 -0.87 7.20
CA ALA A 70 -10.43 -1.59 5.96
C ALA A 70 -10.23 -3.08 6.22
N TYR A 71 -9.45 -3.44 7.25
CA TYR A 71 -9.24 -4.84 7.61
C TYR A 71 -10.53 -5.50 8.11
N LEU A 72 -11.37 -4.76 8.84
CA LEU A 72 -12.69 -5.24 9.26
C LEU A 72 -13.58 -5.57 8.05
N LEU A 73 -13.70 -4.66 7.07
CA LEU A 73 -14.47 -4.91 5.85
C LEU A 73 -13.94 -6.14 5.10
N TYR A 74 -12.61 -6.27 5.00
CA TYR A 74 -11.97 -7.46 4.43
C TYR A 74 -12.37 -8.73 5.19
N ARG A 75 -12.27 -8.76 6.53
CA ARG A 75 -12.64 -9.94 7.35
C ARG A 75 -14.13 -10.28 7.22
N VAL A 76 -15.00 -9.29 7.13
CA VAL A 76 -16.45 -9.46 6.89
C VAL A 76 -16.68 -10.20 5.58
N ALA A 77 -16.05 -9.77 4.48
CA ALA A 77 -16.18 -10.41 3.18
C ALA A 77 -15.49 -11.80 3.11
N ASP A 78 -14.32 -11.93 3.73
CA ASP A 78 -13.55 -13.17 3.77
C ASP A 78 -14.29 -14.29 4.52
N GLU A 79 -14.85 -13.97 5.70
CA GLU A 79 -15.65 -14.92 6.49
C GLU A 79 -16.94 -15.36 5.76
N ALA A 80 -17.48 -14.51 4.87
CA ALA A 80 -18.62 -14.84 4.01
C ALA A 80 -18.25 -15.72 2.80
N GLY A 81 -16.96 -16.03 2.62
CA GLY A 81 -16.43 -16.86 1.53
C GLY A 81 -16.23 -16.12 0.20
N ALA A 82 -16.27 -14.78 0.19
CA ALA A 82 -16.15 -13.99 -1.04
C ALA A 82 -14.84 -14.27 -1.78
N ILE A 83 -13.72 -14.38 -1.06
CA ILE A 83 -12.38 -14.58 -1.63
C ILE A 83 -12.25 -15.95 -2.32
N VAL A 84 -12.85 -16.99 -1.74
CA VAL A 84 -12.83 -18.36 -2.30
C VAL A 84 -13.59 -18.41 -3.62
N ILE A 85 -14.76 -17.77 -3.70
CA ILE A 85 -15.59 -17.71 -4.91
C ILE A 85 -14.81 -17.15 -6.10
N PHE A 86 -13.98 -16.12 -5.91
CA PHE A 86 -13.17 -15.58 -7.01
C PHE A 86 -12.09 -16.56 -7.47
N GLY A 87 -11.48 -17.31 -6.54
CA GLY A 87 -10.39 -18.24 -6.83
C GLY A 87 -10.81 -19.47 -7.64
N GLU A 88 -12.04 -19.95 -7.46
CA GLU A 88 -12.56 -21.16 -8.15
C GLU A 88 -12.98 -20.88 -9.60
N MET A 89 -13.33 -19.64 -9.92
CA MET A 89 -13.87 -19.25 -11.23
C MET A 89 -12.80 -19.02 -12.31
N LEU A 90 -11.63 -18.49 -11.93
CA LEU A 90 -10.59 -18.05 -12.87
C LEU A 90 -9.80 -19.18 -13.57
N PRO A 91 -9.44 -20.29 -12.90
CA PRO A 91 -8.71 -21.42 -13.51
C PRO A 91 -9.37 -21.98 -14.78
N HIS A 92 -10.69 -21.88 -14.88
CA HIS A 92 -11.47 -22.46 -15.96
C HIS A 92 -11.53 -21.58 -17.22
N LEU A 93 -11.02 -20.34 -17.20
CA LEU A 93 -11.22 -19.40 -18.31
C LEU A 93 -10.35 -19.65 -19.54
N THR A 94 -9.19 -20.28 -19.36
CA THR A 94 -8.21 -20.52 -20.42
C THR A 94 -7.25 -21.62 -20.00
N ALA A 95 -6.76 -22.38 -20.99
CA ALA A 95 -5.71 -23.37 -20.82
C ALA A 95 -4.29 -22.80 -21.03
N ASP A 96 -4.17 -21.58 -21.59
CA ASP A 96 -2.87 -20.95 -21.81
C ASP A 96 -2.30 -20.45 -20.47
N ARG A 97 -1.12 -20.98 -20.10
CA ARG A 97 -0.45 -20.68 -18.84
C ARG A 97 -0.08 -19.20 -18.70
N GLY A 98 0.44 -18.57 -19.75
CA GLY A 98 0.74 -17.15 -19.74
C GLY A 98 -0.50 -16.28 -19.50
N MET A 99 -1.64 -16.65 -20.10
CA MET A 99 -2.91 -15.96 -19.84
C MET A 99 -3.41 -16.22 -18.41
N GLN A 100 -3.26 -17.43 -17.87
CA GLN A 100 -3.54 -17.70 -16.45
C GLN A 100 -2.66 -16.83 -15.53
N ALA A 101 -1.38 -16.63 -15.87
CA ALA A 101 -0.50 -15.74 -15.11
C ALA A 101 -0.96 -14.27 -15.17
N LEU A 102 -1.42 -13.77 -16.33
CA LEU A 102 -1.98 -12.41 -16.44
C LEU A 102 -3.29 -12.26 -15.66
N LEU A 103 -4.19 -13.24 -15.74
CA LEU A 103 -5.50 -13.18 -15.08
C LEU A 103 -5.40 -13.34 -13.57
N ILE A 104 -4.73 -14.40 -13.13
CA ILE A 104 -4.71 -14.81 -11.72
C ILE A 104 -3.52 -14.16 -11.01
N GLY A 105 -2.34 -14.26 -11.62
CA GLY A 105 -1.09 -13.72 -11.08
C GLY A 105 -1.03 -12.20 -11.05
N TRP A 106 -1.60 -11.51 -12.04
CA TRP A 106 -1.53 -10.06 -12.12
C TRP A 106 -2.85 -9.36 -11.79
N ALA A 107 -3.91 -9.61 -12.56
CA ALA A 107 -5.17 -8.90 -12.38
C ALA A 107 -5.89 -9.27 -11.07
N PHE A 108 -6.06 -10.56 -10.79
CA PHE A 108 -6.69 -11.03 -9.56
C PHE A 108 -5.86 -10.70 -8.32
N ALA A 109 -4.53 -10.88 -8.38
CA ALA A 109 -3.66 -10.48 -7.28
C ALA A 109 -3.75 -8.96 -6.99
N SER A 110 -3.82 -8.12 -8.03
CA SER A 110 -4.02 -6.67 -7.90
C SER A 110 -5.40 -6.33 -7.30
N PHE A 111 -6.45 -7.05 -7.72
CA PHE A 111 -7.79 -6.93 -7.14
C PHE A 111 -7.79 -7.27 -5.63
N LEU A 112 -7.17 -8.40 -5.26
CA LEU A 112 -7.01 -8.79 -3.86
C LEU A 112 -6.18 -7.77 -3.07
N GLN A 113 -5.19 -7.12 -3.69
CA GLN A 113 -4.43 -6.06 -3.06
C GLN A 113 -5.28 -4.81 -2.84
N GLY A 114 -6.18 -4.48 -3.77
CA GLY A 114 -7.18 -3.43 -3.61
C GLY A 114 -8.07 -3.64 -2.37
N VAL A 115 -8.54 -4.87 -2.20
CA VAL A 115 -9.47 -5.29 -1.16
C VAL A 115 -8.82 -5.56 0.19
N GLY A 116 -7.90 -6.53 0.24
CA GLY A 116 -7.51 -7.23 1.45
C GLY A 116 -6.11 -6.90 1.92
N GLY A 117 -5.19 -6.52 1.02
CA GLY A 117 -3.86 -6.09 1.41
C GLY A 117 -3.06 -7.12 2.21
N PHE A 118 -2.10 -6.65 3.02
CA PHE A 118 -1.44 -7.42 4.09
C PHE A 118 -0.92 -8.83 3.73
N GLY A 119 -0.53 -9.07 2.48
CA GLY A 119 -0.03 -10.36 2.00
C GLY A 119 -1.12 -11.34 1.52
N VAL A 120 -2.40 -10.97 1.61
CA VAL A 120 -3.54 -11.74 1.09
C VAL A 120 -3.40 -12.11 -0.39
N PRO A 121 -2.93 -11.21 -1.30
CA PRO A 121 -2.80 -11.56 -2.72
C PRO A 121 -1.97 -12.82 -2.95
N VAL A 122 -0.78 -12.88 -2.34
CA VAL A 122 0.13 -14.01 -2.53
C VAL A 122 -0.37 -15.24 -1.77
N ALA A 123 -0.90 -15.06 -0.56
CA ALA A 123 -1.43 -16.15 0.26
C ALA A 123 -2.52 -16.94 -0.46
N VAL A 124 -3.38 -16.25 -1.21
CA VAL A 124 -4.51 -16.85 -1.94
C VAL A 124 -4.09 -17.33 -3.32
N VAL A 125 -3.33 -16.53 -4.07
CA VAL A 125 -3.02 -16.86 -5.47
C VAL A 125 -1.96 -17.95 -5.59
N ALA A 126 -0.99 -18.04 -4.67
CA ALA A 126 0.07 -19.05 -4.79
C ALA A 126 -0.46 -20.50 -4.77
N PRO A 127 -1.32 -20.92 -3.83
CA PRO A 127 -1.94 -22.26 -3.88
C PRO A 127 -2.75 -22.51 -5.17
N LEU A 128 -3.45 -21.50 -5.69
CA LEU A 128 -4.22 -21.62 -6.93
C LEU A 128 -3.31 -21.89 -8.13
N LEU A 129 -2.19 -21.17 -8.22
CA LEU A 129 -1.22 -21.39 -9.29
C LEU A 129 -0.50 -22.73 -9.16
N VAL A 130 -0.20 -23.20 -7.93
CA VAL A 130 0.30 -24.56 -7.70
C VAL A 130 -0.72 -25.59 -8.20
N GLY A 131 -2.01 -25.42 -7.90
CA GLY A 131 -3.08 -26.30 -8.37
C GLY A 131 -3.24 -26.33 -9.90
N LEU A 132 -2.87 -25.23 -10.57
CA LEU A 132 -2.79 -25.13 -12.04
C LEU A 132 -1.50 -25.71 -12.64
N GLY A 133 -0.62 -26.25 -11.80
CA GLY A 133 0.62 -26.91 -12.17
C GLY A 133 1.81 -25.98 -12.39
N PHE A 134 1.72 -24.70 -12.01
CA PHE A 134 2.90 -23.82 -11.99
C PHE A 134 3.95 -24.37 -11.03
N SER A 135 5.23 -24.12 -11.31
CA SER A 135 6.28 -24.48 -10.35
C SER A 135 6.06 -23.75 -9.02
N PRO A 136 6.42 -24.34 -7.87
CA PRO A 136 6.28 -23.70 -6.56
C PRO A 136 6.90 -22.30 -6.52
N LEU A 137 8.07 -22.11 -7.14
CA LEU A 137 8.72 -20.81 -7.26
C LEU A 137 7.88 -19.82 -8.07
N ALA A 138 7.41 -20.19 -9.27
CA ALA A 138 6.60 -19.32 -10.12
C ALA A 138 5.27 -18.97 -9.43
N ALA A 139 4.65 -19.93 -8.75
CA ALA A 139 3.40 -19.75 -8.03
C ALA A 139 3.49 -18.70 -6.92
N VAL A 140 4.65 -18.50 -6.29
CA VAL A 140 4.88 -17.43 -5.31
C VAL A 140 5.33 -16.13 -5.97
N VAL A 141 6.26 -16.21 -6.93
CA VAL A 141 6.88 -15.04 -7.57
C VAL A 141 5.88 -14.26 -8.42
N VAL A 142 5.09 -14.93 -9.24
CA VAL A 142 4.12 -14.33 -10.16
C VAL A 142 3.11 -13.42 -9.43
N PRO A 143 2.36 -13.88 -8.41
CA PRO A 143 1.42 -13.01 -7.71
C PRO A 143 2.10 -11.92 -6.89
N SER A 144 3.29 -12.19 -6.34
CA SER A 144 4.07 -11.20 -5.60
C SER A 144 4.42 -9.99 -6.49
N ILE A 145 4.91 -10.24 -7.71
CA ILE A 145 5.16 -9.21 -8.72
C ILE A 145 3.84 -8.54 -9.12
N GLY A 146 2.84 -9.36 -9.47
CA GLY A 146 1.58 -8.90 -10.02
C GLY A 146 0.85 -7.86 -9.19
N HIS A 147 0.93 -7.93 -7.86
CA HIS A 147 0.21 -6.99 -7.01
C HIS A 147 1.05 -5.78 -6.54
N GLY A 148 2.35 -5.73 -6.82
CA GLY A 148 3.28 -4.74 -6.22
C GLY A 148 2.92 -3.29 -6.54
N TRP A 149 2.58 -3.01 -7.80
CA TRP A 149 2.15 -1.68 -8.28
C TRP A 149 0.81 -1.22 -7.66
N ALA A 150 0.00 -2.15 -7.17
CA ALA A 150 -1.31 -1.86 -6.58
C ALA A 150 -1.25 -1.53 -5.08
N VAL A 151 -0.06 -1.53 -4.44
CA VAL A 151 0.02 -1.46 -2.98
C VAL A 151 -0.36 -0.08 -2.41
N THR A 152 0.07 1.02 -3.02
CA THR A 152 -0.15 2.39 -2.48
C THR A 152 -1.64 2.74 -2.36
N PHE A 153 -2.39 2.50 -3.43
CA PHE A 153 -3.85 2.70 -3.48
C PHE A 153 -4.64 1.43 -3.16
N GLY A 154 -3.95 0.37 -2.76
CA GLY A 154 -4.54 -0.87 -2.28
C GLY A 154 -4.80 -0.84 -0.79
N SER A 155 -5.45 -1.89 -0.29
CA SER A 155 -5.91 -1.95 1.11
C SER A 155 -6.73 -0.70 1.44
N LEU A 156 -7.58 -0.32 0.49
CA LEU A 156 -8.42 0.87 0.52
C LEU A 156 -7.64 2.18 0.68
N GLY A 157 -6.42 2.18 0.13
CA GLY A 157 -5.48 3.32 0.09
C GLY A 157 -4.73 3.59 1.40
N SER A 158 -4.69 2.64 2.33
CA SER A 158 -4.03 2.84 3.64
C SER A 158 -2.60 3.39 3.57
N SER A 159 -1.79 2.96 2.60
CA SER A 159 -0.42 3.46 2.42
C SER A 159 -0.38 4.88 1.86
N PHE A 160 -1.29 5.23 0.95
CA PHE A 160 -1.44 6.60 0.48
C PHE A 160 -1.93 7.53 1.60
N GLN A 161 -2.85 7.09 2.45
CA GLN A 161 -3.24 7.88 3.63
C GLN A 161 -2.04 8.17 4.54
N ALA A 162 -1.21 7.17 4.82
CA ALA A 162 -0.02 7.37 5.64
C ALA A 162 0.93 8.42 5.03
N LEU A 163 1.04 8.47 3.70
CA LEU A 163 1.76 9.53 3.01
C LEU A 163 1.14 10.91 3.24
N LEU A 164 -0.19 11.04 3.13
CA LEU A 164 -0.91 12.28 3.40
C LEU A 164 -0.75 12.73 4.86
N ALA A 165 -0.81 11.79 5.81
CA ALA A 165 -0.68 12.07 7.23
C ALA A 165 0.75 12.49 7.59
N ALA A 166 1.78 11.82 7.03
CA ALA A 166 3.17 12.11 7.32
C ALA A 166 3.66 13.45 6.74
N THR A 167 3.05 13.90 5.64
CA THR A 167 3.46 15.13 4.94
C THR A 167 2.52 16.31 5.19
N GLY A 168 1.27 16.05 5.56
CA GLY A 168 0.24 17.07 5.69
C GLY A 168 -0.28 17.61 4.35
N LEU A 169 0.22 17.12 3.22
CA LEU A 169 -0.13 17.61 1.89
C LEU A 169 -1.55 17.17 1.47
N PRO A 170 -2.24 17.96 0.62
CA PRO A 170 -3.54 17.59 0.08
C PRO A 170 -3.46 16.40 -0.88
N GLU A 171 -4.50 15.58 -0.87
CA GLU A 171 -4.62 14.43 -1.79
C GLU A 171 -4.62 14.83 -3.27
N ALA A 172 -5.22 15.97 -3.61
CA ALA A 172 -5.26 16.49 -4.98
C ALA A 172 -3.88 16.76 -5.59
N VAL A 173 -2.86 16.98 -4.74
CA VAL A 173 -1.49 17.25 -5.17
C VAL A 173 -0.69 15.96 -5.30
N LEU A 174 -0.89 15.01 -4.38
CA LEU A 174 -0.08 13.78 -4.31
C LEU A 174 -0.66 12.60 -5.10
N ALA A 175 -1.98 12.53 -5.28
CA ALA A 175 -2.62 11.36 -5.87
C ALA A 175 -2.33 11.22 -7.37
N PRO A 176 -2.44 12.27 -8.22
CA PRO A 176 -2.15 12.15 -9.64
C PRO A 176 -0.72 11.64 -9.97
N PRO A 177 0.37 12.22 -9.45
CA PRO A 177 1.71 11.74 -9.78
C PRO A 177 1.99 10.33 -9.23
N ALA A 178 1.51 10.02 -8.02
CA ALA A 178 1.65 8.67 -7.46
C ALA A 178 0.88 7.63 -8.28
N ALA A 179 -0.33 7.96 -8.73
CA ALA A 179 -1.14 7.09 -9.58
C ALA A 179 -0.53 6.89 -10.96
N LEU A 180 0.06 7.93 -11.55
CA LEU A 180 0.76 7.84 -12.84
C LEU A 180 1.97 6.92 -12.77
N PHE A 181 2.84 7.10 -11.77
CA PHE A 181 4.03 6.27 -11.60
C PHE A 181 3.68 4.80 -11.40
N LEU A 182 2.67 4.53 -10.58
CA LEU A 182 2.20 3.17 -10.35
C LEU A 182 1.46 2.59 -11.55
N ALA A 183 0.69 3.39 -12.31
CA ALA A 183 0.04 2.94 -13.54
C ALA A 183 1.06 2.46 -14.57
N LEU A 184 2.14 3.23 -14.78
CA LEU A 184 3.23 2.87 -15.68
C LEU A 184 4.01 1.64 -15.17
N ALA A 185 4.27 1.55 -13.86
CA ALA A 185 4.83 0.36 -13.25
C ALA A 185 3.90 -0.87 -13.43
N GLY A 186 2.59 -0.68 -13.34
CA GLY A 186 1.58 -1.71 -13.58
C GLY A 186 1.63 -2.24 -15.01
N MET A 187 1.78 -1.37 -16.00
CA MET A 187 1.95 -1.79 -17.39
C MET A 187 3.20 -2.68 -17.58
N LEU A 188 4.33 -2.31 -16.96
CA LEU A 188 5.54 -3.14 -16.96
C LEU A 188 5.33 -4.46 -16.20
N THR A 189 4.54 -4.43 -15.12
CA THR A 189 4.24 -5.60 -14.28
C THR A 189 3.69 -6.75 -15.12
N GLY A 190 2.76 -6.49 -16.06
CA GLY A 190 2.21 -7.52 -16.94
C GLY A 190 3.27 -8.30 -17.74
N PHE A 191 4.27 -7.59 -18.29
CA PHE A 191 5.38 -8.23 -19.01
C PHE A 191 6.30 -9.01 -18.08
N THR A 192 6.60 -8.47 -16.90
CA THR A 192 7.43 -9.17 -15.90
C THR A 192 6.74 -10.40 -15.33
N VAL A 193 5.41 -10.40 -15.20
CA VAL A 193 4.61 -11.56 -14.81
C VAL A 193 4.67 -12.65 -15.88
N LEU A 194 4.54 -12.30 -17.16
CA LEU A 194 4.70 -13.27 -18.26
C LEU A 194 6.10 -13.89 -18.27
N TYR A 195 7.12 -13.06 -18.09
CA TYR A 195 8.50 -13.52 -18.01
C TYR A 195 8.72 -14.43 -16.80
N ALA A 196 8.20 -14.08 -15.63
CA ALA A 196 8.31 -14.91 -14.43
C ALA A 196 7.55 -16.25 -14.54
N ALA A 197 6.47 -16.29 -15.33
CA ALA A 197 5.66 -17.48 -15.54
C ALA A 197 6.29 -18.47 -16.54
N GLU A 198 6.68 -17.98 -17.73
CA GLU A 198 7.10 -18.83 -18.87
C GLU A 198 8.25 -18.21 -19.69
N GLY A 199 8.92 -17.19 -19.16
CA GLY A 199 10.07 -16.54 -19.81
C GLY A 199 9.71 -15.68 -21.02
N TRP A 200 10.72 -15.39 -21.84
CA TRP A 200 10.60 -14.51 -23.02
C TRP A 200 9.67 -15.03 -24.11
N SER A 201 9.38 -16.33 -24.14
CA SER A 201 8.46 -16.93 -25.11
C SER A 201 7.03 -16.43 -24.87
N ALA A 202 6.55 -16.47 -23.62
CA ALA A 202 5.22 -15.98 -23.28
C ALA A 202 5.11 -14.45 -23.41
N ALA A 203 6.15 -13.70 -23.04
CA ALA A 203 6.18 -12.25 -23.21
C ALA A 203 5.99 -11.84 -24.69
N ARG A 204 6.60 -12.58 -25.63
CA ARG A 204 6.44 -12.37 -27.08
C ARG A 204 5.11 -12.88 -27.62
N ARG A 205 4.58 -14.00 -27.11
CA ARG A 205 3.28 -14.55 -27.54
C ARG A 205 2.10 -13.68 -27.10
N LEU A 206 2.17 -13.18 -25.86
CA LEU A 206 1.05 -12.51 -25.18
C LEU A 206 1.28 -11.00 -24.98
N TRP A 207 2.14 -10.38 -25.79
CA TRP A 207 2.41 -8.95 -25.70
C TRP A 207 1.15 -8.10 -25.89
N ARG A 208 0.23 -8.51 -26.79
CA ARG A 208 -1.04 -7.80 -27.04
C ARG A 208 -1.97 -7.88 -25.82
N PRO A 209 -2.30 -9.07 -25.28
CA PRO A 209 -3.03 -9.15 -24.02
C PRO A 209 -2.41 -8.36 -22.87
N ALA A 210 -1.09 -8.48 -22.67
CA ALA A 210 -0.40 -7.77 -21.60
C ALA A 210 -0.51 -6.25 -21.75
N LEU A 211 -0.32 -5.72 -22.98
CA LEU A 211 -0.43 -4.29 -23.25
C LEU A 211 -1.86 -3.78 -23.06
N LEU A 212 -2.86 -4.49 -23.59
CA LEU A 212 -4.27 -4.07 -23.50
C LEU A 212 -4.77 -4.10 -22.05
N MET A 213 -4.45 -5.16 -21.30
CA MET A 213 -4.74 -5.22 -19.87
C MET A 213 -3.99 -4.12 -19.12
N GLY A 214 -2.70 -3.92 -19.41
CA GLY A 214 -1.89 -2.89 -18.76
C GLY A 214 -2.42 -1.48 -18.97
N LEU A 215 -2.80 -1.13 -20.20
CA LEU A 215 -3.41 0.15 -20.52
C LEU A 215 -4.75 0.33 -19.80
N ALA A 216 -5.60 -0.70 -19.77
CA ALA A 216 -6.90 -0.63 -19.10
C ALA A 216 -6.74 -0.50 -17.57
N MET A 217 -5.88 -1.32 -16.97
CA MET A 217 -5.61 -1.33 -15.53
C MET A 217 -4.90 -0.05 -15.08
N GLY A 218 -3.82 0.33 -15.75
CA GLY A 218 -3.05 1.55 -15.47
C GLY A 218 -3.88 2.80 -15.69
N GLY A 219 -4.62 2.89 -16.80
CA GLY A 219 -5.54 3.99 -17.08
C GLY A 219 -6.63 4.11 -16.02
N THR A 220 -7.23 2.98 -15.60
CA THR A 220 -8.21 2.98 -14.51
C THR A 220 -7.62 3.46 -13.19
N LEU A 221 -6.41 3.00 -12.82
CA LEU A 221 -5.74 3.46 -11.62
C LEU A 221 -5.50 4.98 -11.67
N TYR A 222 -4.96 5.48 -12.78
CA TYR A 222 -4.69 6.91 -12.96
C TYR A 222 -5.96 7.76 -12.88
N LEU A 223 -7.04 7.37 -13.57
CA LEU A 223 -8.29 8.11 -13.57
C LEU A 223 -8.98 8.08 -12.19
N VAL A 224 -9.12 6.90 -11.60
CA VAL A 224 -9.85 6.72 -10.34
C VAL A 224 -9.05 7.25 -9.16
N ALA A 225 -7.74 7.02 -9.10
CA ALA A 225 -6.93 7.50 -7.98
C ALA A 225 -6.44 8.94 -8.15
N GLY A 226 -6.13 9.37 -9.37
CA GLY A 226 -5.68 10.74 -9.62
C GLY A 226 -6.80 11.77 -9.51
N PHE A 227 -8.00 11.45 -9.99
CA PHE A 227 -9.10 12.43 -10.08
C PHE A 227 -10.38 12.01 -9.36
N GLY A 228 -10.47 10.75 -8.94
CA GLY A 228 -11.64 10.18 -8.30
C GLY A 228 -11.37 9.73 -6.85
N PRO A 229 -12.18 8.79 -6.34
CA PRO A 229 -11.99 8.24 -5.00
C PRO A 229 -10.78 7.29 -4.98
N TRP A 230 -9.63 7.82 -4.55
CA TRP A 230 -8.36 7.08 -4.49
C TRP A 230 -8.39 5.82 -3.61
N HIS A 231 -9.31 5.74 -2.65
CA HIS A 231 -9.53 4.55 -1.82
C HIS A 231 -9.82 3.28 -2.62
N ILE A 232 -10.46 3.40 -3.79
CA ILE A 232 -10.84 2.24 -4.62
C ILE A 232 -9.99 2.15 -5.89
N GLY A 233 -8.91 2.94 -6.01
CA GLY A 233 -8.09 3.01 -7.22
C GLY A 233 -7.58 1.64 -7.66
N SER A 234 -6.86 0.94 -6.79
CA SER A 234 -6.31 -0.39 -7.10
C SER A 234 -7.37 -1.49 -7.20
N PHE A 235 -8.46 -1.39 -6.44
CA PHE A 235 -9.60 -2.30 -6.54
C PHE A 235 -10.23 -2.23 -7.93
N SER A 236 -10.59 -1.02 -8.37
CA SER A 236 -11.20 -0.76 -9.68
C SER A 236 -10.27 -1.17 -10.80
N ALA A 237 -8.98 -0.86 -10.70
CA ALA A 237 -7.98 -1.26 -11.68
C ALA A 237 -7.86 -2.79 -11.81
N GLY A 238 -7.82 -3.52 -10.70
CA GLY A 238 -7.83 -4.98 -10.69
C GLY A 238 -9.10 -5.57 -11.32
N LEU A 239 -10.27 -5.02 -10.99
CA LEU A 239 -11.57 -5.47 -11.54
C LEU A 239 -11.68 -5.23 -13.05
N VAL A 240 -11.22 -4.06 -13.53
CA VAL A 240 -11.14 -3.78 -14.98
C VAL A 240 -10.16 -4.74 -15.66
N GLY A 241 -9.01 -5.02 -15.03
CA GLY A 241 -8.06 -6.01 -15.52
C GLY A 241 -8.67 -7.40 -15.68
N LEU A 242 -9.41 -7.87 -14.68
CA LEU A 242 -10.13 -9.15 -14.74
C LEU A 242 -11.18 -9.16 -15.86
N THR A 243 -11.92 -8.06 -16.01
CA THR A 243 -12.96 -7.94 -17.03
C THR A 243 -12.37 -7.96 -18.45
N VAL A 244 -11.36 -7.12 -18.70
CA VAL A 244 -10.67 -7.05 -20.00
C VAL A 244 -9.96 -8.37 -20.30
N GLY A 245 -9.25 -8.91 -19.31
CA GLY A 245 -8.57 -10.20 -19.43
C GLY A 245 -9.52 -11.35 -19.74
N PHE A 246 -10.70 -11.40 -19.12
CA PHE A 246 -11.73 -12.41 -19.42
C PHE A 246 -12.12 -12.40 -20.90
N PHE A 247 -12.38 -11.22 -21.48
CA PHE A 247 -12.73 -11.12 -22.90
C PHE A 247 -11.55 -11.48 -23.81
N LEU A 248 -10.33 -11.11 -23.45
CA LEU A 248 -9.12 -11.44 -24.20
C LEU A 248 -8.81 -12.93 -24.16
N ALA A 249 -8.96 -13.59 -23.02
CA ALA A 249 -8.76 -15.02 -22.85
C ALA A 249 -9.71 -15.84 -23.72
N ARG A 250 -10.99 -15.41 -23.83
CA ARG A 250 -11.97 -16.05 -24.72
C ARG A 250 -11.63 -15.90 -26.20
N ARG A 251 -11.05 -14.76 -26.60
CA ARG A 251 -10.59 -14.55 -27.98
C ARG A 251 -9.31 -15.31 -28.30
N HIS A 252 -8.41 -15.48 -27.33
CA HIS A 252 -7.10 -16.10 -27.55
C HIS A 252 -7.17 -17.63 -27.63
N THR A 253 -8.07 -18.26 -26.88
CA THR A 253 -8.09 -19.73 -26.76
C THR A 253 -8.90 -20.40 -27.88
N GLY A 254 -9.66 -19.66 -28.69
CA GLY A 254 -10.68 -20.26 -29.57
C GLY A 254 -11.79 -20.93 -28.73
N ALA A 255 -13.00 -21.04 -29.25
CA ALA A 255 -14.17 -21.48 -28.48
C ALA A 255 -14.18 -22.98 -28.07
N GLN A 256 -13.06 -23.70 -28.11
CA GLN A 256 -13.00 -25.14 -27.89
C GLN A 256 -12.10 -25.51 -26.70
N GLN A 257 -12.64 -26.37 -25.82
CA GLN A 257 -12.02 -27.05 -24.67
C GLN A 257 -12.06 -26.41 -23.27
N VAL A 258 -12.88 -25.39 -23.02
CA VAL A 258 -13.26 -25.06 -21.64
C VAL A 258 -14.57 -25.77 -21.30
N ARG A 259 -14.53 -26.77 -20.40
CA ARG A 259 -15.73 -27.28 -19.72
C ARG A 259 -16.52 -26.06 -19.25
N ARG A 260 -17.81 -25.96 -19.60
CA ARG A 260 -18.71 -24.91 -19.08
C ARG A 260 -18.72 -24.99 -17.55
N ALA A 261 -17.79 -24.29 -16.90
CA ALA A 261 -17.98 -23.90 -15.52
C ALA A 261 -19.25 -23.06 -15.53
N THR A 262 -20.27 -23.50 -14.80
CA THR A 262 -21.50 -22.73 -14.63
C THR A 262 -21.10 -21.40 -14.00
N PHE A 263 -21.07 -20.34 -14.81
CA PHE A 263 -20.74 -19.01 -14.32
C PHE A 263 -21.88 -18.52 -13.43
N ASP A 264 -21.70 -18.66 -12.12
CA ASP A 264 -22.66 -18.15 -11.15
C ASP A 264 -22.45 -16.64 -10.95
N ALA A 265 -23.08 -15.87 -11.83
CA ALA A 265 -23.08 -14.41 -11.75
C ALA A 265 -23.65 -13.91 -10.41
N ARG A 266 -24.55 -14.65 -9.76
CA ARG A 266 -25.13 -14.27 -8.47
C ARG A 266 -24.12 -14.46 -7.34
N ALA A 267 -23.37 -15.57 -7.34
CA ALA A 267 -22.29 -15.77 -6.38
C ALA A 267 -21.20 -14.70 -6.53
N LEU A 268 -20.83 -14.33 -7.75
CA LEU A 268 -19.87 -13.25 -8.01
C LEU A 268 -20.38 -11.88 -7.54
N ALA A 269 -21.62 -11.54 -7.88
CA ALA A 269 -22.24 -10.29 -7.44
C ALA A 269 -22.32 -10.20 -5.91
N LEU A 270 -22.65 -11.31 -5.24
CA LEU A 270 -22.66 -11.40 -3.79
C LEU A 270 -21.25 -11.25 -3.21
N ALA A 271 -20.23 -11.91 -3.79
CA ALA A 271 -18.84 -11.77 -3.35
C ALA A 271 -18.32 -10.32 -3.48
N LEU A 272 -18.78 -9.57 -4.48
CA LEU A 272 -18.46 -8.15 -4.66
C LEU A 272 -19.32 -7.21 -3.81
N ALA A 273 -20.42 -7.69 -3.23
CA ALA A 273 -21.44 -6.84 -2.64
C ALA A 273 -20.91 -5.94 -1.51
N GLY A 274 -20.03 -6.45 -0.65
CA GLY A 274 -19.42 -5.64 0.42
C GLY A 274 -18.62 -4.44 -0.11
N TYR A 275 -17.91 -4.61 -1.23
CA TYR A 275 -17.14 -3.53 -1.87
C TYR A 275 -18.03 -2.60 -2.72
N LEU A 276 -19.10 -3.13 -3.31
CA LEU A 276 -20.12 -2.31 -3.97
C LEU A 276 -20.85 -1.42 -2.97
N VAL A 277 -21.16 -1.93 -1.77
CA VAL A 277 -21.72 -1.13 -0.66
C VAL A 277 -20.77 -0.01 -0.27
N LEU A 278 -19.48 -0.29 -0.15
CA LEU A 278 -18.46 0.75 0.10
C LEU A 278 -18.48 1.82 -1.00
N LEU A 279 -18.46 1.41 -2.28
CA LEU A 279 -18.51 2.32 -3.41
C LEU A 279 -19.75 3.21 -3.35
N ILE A 280 -20.93 2.63 -3.12
CA ILE A 280 -22.20 3.36 -3.01
C ILE A 280 -22.14 4.38 -1.87
N ILE A 281 -21.63 4.00 -0.69
CA ILE A 281 -21.49 4.91 0.45
C ILE A 281 -20.55 6.07 0.12
N ILE A 282 -19.39 5.80 -0.47
CA ILE A 282 -18.43 6.84 -0.84
C ILE A 282 -19.05 7.81 -1.86
N LEU A 283 -19.68 7.28 -2.92
CA LEU A 283 -20.32 8.12 -3.94
C LEU A 283 -21.48 8.93 -3.36
N ALA A 284 -22.31 8.32 -2.50
CA ALA A 284 -23.41 9.01 -1.83
C ALA A 284 -22.88 10.17 -0.98
N VAL A 285 -21.86 9.94 -0.14
CA VAL A 285 -21.28 10.99 0.71
C VAL A 285 -20.55 12.06 -0.11
N GLN A 286 -19.95 11.70 -1.24
CA GLN A 286 -19.19 12.62 -2.06
C GLN A 286 -20.10 13.54 -2.91
N PHE A 287 -21.15 12.98 -3.50
CA PHE A 287 -21.99 13.65 -4.49
C PHE A 287 -23.33 14.17 -3.94
N ILE A 288 -23.80 13.67 -2.80
CA ILE A 288 -25.05 14.13 -2.19
C ILE A 288 -24.71 15.16 -1.10
N ALA A 289 -24.86 16.44 -1.42
CA ALA A 289 -24.48 17.55 -0.55
C ALA A 289 -25.06 17.49 0.88
N PRO A 290 -26.33 17.10 1.12
CA PRO A 290 -26.86 16.92 2.48
C PRO A 290 -26.06 15.92 3.33
N TRP A 291 -25.67 14.77 2.76
CA TRP A 291 -24.88 13.75 3.48
C TRP A 291 -23.46 14.25 3.77
N LYS A 292 -22.84 14.90 2.78
CA LYS A 292 -21.51 15.50 2.93
C LYS A 292 -21.49 16.53 4.08
N ALA A 293 -22.50 17.39 4.13
CA ALA A 293 -22.62 18.41 5.16
C ALA A 293 -22.90 17.80 6.53
N PHE A 294 -23.84 16.85 6.62
CA PHE A 294 -24.22 16.19 7.86
C PHE A 294 -23.05 15.43 8.52
N LEU A 295 -22.36 14.57 7.76
CA LEU A 295 -21.22 13.80 8.26
C LEU A 295 -19.98 14.67 8.52
N GLY A 296 -19.92 15.85 7.89
CA GLY A 296 -18.82 16.80 8.04
C GLY A 296 -18.88 17.70 9.28
N ARG A 297 -19.92 17.60 10.12
CA ARG A 297 -20.15 18.53 11.24
C ARG A 297 -19.12 18.39 12.38
N VAL A 298 -18.72 17.17 12.70
CA VAL A 298 -17.79 16.91 13.80
C VAL A 298 -16.38 16.78 13.25
N VAL A 299 -15.57 17.81 13.48
CA VAL A 299 -14.17 17.87 13.02
C VAL A 299 -13.25 18.05 14.21
N LEU A 300 -12.41 17.04 14.46
CA LEU A 300 -11.31 17.17 15.40
C LEU A 300 -10.19 17.96 14.73
N THR A 301 -9.83 19.08 15.35
CA THR A 301 -8.72 19.93 14.92
C THR A 301 -7.95 20.34 16.16
N ALA A 302 -6.63 20.25 16.11
CA ALA A 302 -5.74 20.75 17.15
C ALA A 302 -4.84 21.83 16.55
N SER A 303 -4.56 22.88 17.30
CA SER A 303 -3.58 23.91 16.92
C SER A 303 -2.33 23.71 17.75
N PHE A 304 -1.17 23.82 17.11
CA PHE A 304 0.13 23.65 17.73
C PHE A 304 0.88 24.98 17.71
N PRO A 305 1.42 25.44 18.85
CA PRO A 305 2.22 26.66 18.90
C PRO A 305 3.57 26.46 18.23
N GLU A 306 4.30 27.56 18.03
CA GLU A 306 5.69 27.50 17.62
C GLU A 306 6.53 26.85 18.71
N ILE A 307 7.40 25.91 18.33
CA ILE A 307 8.31 25.23 19.25
C ILE A 307 9.75 25.55 18.85
N ARG A 308 10.54 25.99 19.83
CA ARG A 308 11.96 26.23 19.65
C ARG A 308 12.76 25.25 20.51
N THR A 309 13.75 24.60 19.90
CA THR A 309 14.73 23.78 20.61
C THR A 309 15.82 24.64 21.24
N ALA A 310 16.54 24.10 22.23
CA ALA A 310 17.69 24.78 22.83
C ALA A 310 18.81 25.09 21.81
N LEU A 311 18.88 24.32 20.71
CA LEU A 311 19.81 24.57 19.60
C LEU A 311 19.32 25.63 18.59
N GLY A 312 18.16 26.25 18.84
CA GLY A 312 17.62 27.31 17.99
C GLY A 312 16.85 26.82 16.77
N TYR A 313 16.65 25.51 16.60
CA TYR A 313 15.74 24.98 15.56
C TYR A 313 14.28 25.32 15.91
N ILE A 314 13.56 25.87 14.94
CA ILE A 314 12.18 26.34 15.09
C ILE A 314 11.25 25.44 14.28
N THR A 315 10.25 24.89 14.95
CA THR A 315 9.07 24.28 14.32
C THR A 315 7.96 25.32 14.29
N PRO A 316 7.52 25.80 13.12
CA PRO A 316 6.55 26.88 13.02
C PRO A 316 5.19 26.46 13.60
N ALA A 317 4.47 27.45 14.14
CA ALA A 317 3.09 27.26 14.58
C ALA A 317 2.20 26.82 13.41
N GLY A 318 1.21 25.97 13.68
CA GLY A 318 0.35 25.48 12.63
C GLY A 318 -0.85 24.69 13.13
N THR A 319 -1.83 24.52 12.26
CA THR A 319 -2.96 23.64 12.51
C THR A 319 -2.58 22.20 12.22
N GLY A 320 -2.96 21.31 13.12
CA GLY A 320 -2.89 19.87 12.92
C GLY A 320 -3.84 19.38 11.85
N ARG A 321 -3.73 18.08 11.52
CA ARG A 321 -4.62 17.43 10.57
C ARG A 321 -6.07 17.55 11.06
N ARG A 322 -6.96 18.01 10.17
CA ARG A 322 -8.40 18.05 10.41
C ARG A 322 -9.00 16.67 10.18
N ILE A 323 -9.56 16.07 11.22
CA ILE A 323 -10.18 14.74 11.16
C ILE A 323 -11.69 14.92 11.28
N ALA A 324 -12.41 14.87 10.16
CA ALA A 324 -13.88 14.95 10.15
C ALA A 324 -14.46 13.59 10.57
N LEU A 325 -14.67 13.34 11.86
CA LEU A 325 -14.86 12.00 12.45
C LEU A 325 -15.85 11.10 11.68
N PHE A 326 -17.05 11.61 11.36
CA PHE A 326 -18.09 10.81 10.68
C PHE A 326 -17.98 10.77 9.16
N ARG A 327 -17.26 11.73 8.56
CA ARG A 327 -16.94 11.78 7.13
C ARG A 327 -15.55 11.21 6.82
N HIS A 328 -14.82 10.82 7.85
CA HIS A 328 -13.49 10.24 7.74
C HIS A 328 -13.59 8.96 6.94
N THR A 329 -12.60 8.69 6.10
CA THR A 329 -12.57 7.47 5.29
C THR A 329 -12.72 6.22 6.15
N GLY A 330 -12.08 6.17 7.32
CA GLY A 330 -12.20 5.05 8.25
C GLY A 330 -13.64 4.85 8.75
N ALA A 331 -14.38 5.93 8.98
CA ALA A 331 -15.79 5.84 9.34
C ALA A 331 -16.65 5.33 8.17
N LEU A 332 -16.42 5.82 6.94
CA LEU A 332 -17.13 5.33 5.75
C LEU A 332 -16.88 3.84 5.49
N LEU A 333 -15.64 3.39 5.67
CA LEU A 333 -15.24 1.99 5.62
C LEU A 333 -15.93 1.16 6.70
N PHE A 334 -16.03 1.70 7.92
CA PHE A 334 -16.72 1.04 9.02
C PHE A 334 -18.21 0.89 8.72
N TYR A 335 -18.88 1.93 8.20
CA TYR A 335 -20.28 1.84 7.79
C TYR A 335 -20.47 0.78 6.71
N ALA A 336 -19.55 0.72 5.74
CA ALA A 336 -19.58 -0.31 4.70
C ALA A 336 -19.38 -1.72 5.28
N ALA A 337 -18.48 -1.90 6.24
CA ALA A 337 -18.26 -3.18 6.92
C ALA A 337 -19.52 -3.65 7.66
N VAL A 338 -20.19 -2.75 8.37
CA VAL A 338 -21.44 -3.05 9.08
C VAL A 338 -22.56 -3.41 8.10
N ALA A 339 -22.75 -2.62 7.04
CA ALA A 339 -23.76 -2.88 6.03
C ALA A 339 -23.50 -4.20 5.27
N ALA A 340 -22.25 -4.46 4.90
CA ALA A 340 -21.82 -5.72 4.29
C ALA A 340 -22.06 -6.92 5.22
N TYR A 341 -21.77 -6.77 6.53
CA TYR A 341 -22.05 -7.81 7.51
C TYR A 341 -23.54 -8.15 7.55
N ILE A 342 -24.42 -7.15 7.63
CA ILE A 342 -25.88 -7.37 7.64
C ILE A 342 -26.33 -8.08 6.36
N LEU A 343 -25.81 -7.68 5.20
CA LEU A 343 -26.15 -8.29 3.91
C LEU A 343 -25.73 -9.77 3.85
N TYR A 344 -24.50 -10.09 4.26
CA TYR A 344 -24.01 -11.47 4.27
C TYR A 344 -24.70 -12.34 5.32
N ALA A 345 -25.08 -11.77 6.47
CA ALA A 345 -25.86 -12.47 7.48
C ALA A 345 -27.25 -12.87 6.94
N ARG A 346 -27.93 -11.97 6.22
CA ARG A 346 -29.25 -12.25 5.61
C ARG A 346 -29.21 -13.32 4.52
N THR A 347 -28.06 -13.54 3.89
CA THR A 347 -27.89 -14.59 2.87
C THR A 347 -27.43 -15.94 3.44
N GLY A 348 -27.32 -16.06 4.77
CA GLY A 348 -26.97 -17.32 5.44
C GLY A 348 -25.52 -17.77 5.21
N ARG A 349 -24.62 -16.86 4.79
CA ARG A 349 -23.23 -17.19 4.44
C ARG A 349 -22.32 -17.38 5.65
N TYR A 350 -22.72 -16.88 6.81
CA TYR A 350 -21.91 -16.96 8.02
C TYR A 350 -22.12 -18.25 8.79
N ARG A 351 -21.01 -18.81 9.27
CA ARG A 351 -21.02 -19.85 10.30
C ARG A 351 -21.47 -19.26 11.65
N PRO A 352 -21.97 -20.07 12.60
CA PRO A 352 -22.24 -19.63 13.98
C PRO A 352 -21.02 -18.88 14.55
N ASP A 353 -21.22 -17.87 15.39
CA ASP A 353 -20.17 -17.02 15.99
C ASP A 353 -19.30 -16.20 15.02
N ALA A 354 -19.76 -15.98 13.78
CA ALA A 354 -18.99 -15.18 12.80
C ALA A 354 -18.59 -13.80 13.32
N LEU A 355 -19.49 -13.07 14.00
CA LEU A 355 -19.17 -11.75 14.55
C LEU A 355 -17.98 -11.80 15.53
N ARG A 356 -17.97 -12.78 16.45
CA ARG A 356 -16.89 -12.95 17.42
C ARG A 356 -15.57 -13.27 16.73
N ARG A 357 -15.58 -14.13 15.71
CA ARG A 357 -14.37 -14.45 14.92
C ARG A 357 -13.86 -13.25 14.14
N ILE A 358 -14.75 -12.53 13.45
CA ILE A 358 -14.42 -11.34 12.68
C ILE A 358 -13.77 -10.29 13.59
N LEU A 359 -14.41 -9.95 14.71
CA LEU A 359 -13.88 -8.95 15.65
C LEU A 359 -12.60 -9.44 16.34
N GLY A 360 -12.56 -10.69 16.79
CA GLY A 360 -11.39 -11.25 17.49
C GLY A 360 -10.13 -11.29 16.62
N GLN A 361 -10.26 -11.73 15.36
CA GLN A 361 -9.15 -11.75 14.41
C GLN A 361 -8.76 -10.36 13.93
N THR A 362 -9.74 -9.45 13.75
CA THR A 362 -9.46 -8.03 13.45
C THR A 362 -8.61 -7.42 14.56
N ALA A 363 -9.03 -7.56 15.82
CA ALA A 363 -8.28 -7.06 16.95
C ALA A 363 -6.88 -7.67 17.03
N HIS A 364 -6.76 -9.00 17.01
CA HIS A 364 -5.47 -9.68 17.11
C HIS A 364 -4.48 -9.24 16.02
N LYS A 365 -4.92 -9.18 14.76
CA LYS A 365 -4.06 -8.80 13.63
C LYS A 365 -3.70 -7.32 13.67
N MET A 366 -4.65 -6.45 13.99
CA MET A 366 -4.44 -5.00 13.93
C MET A 366 -3.63 -4.48 15.12
N MET A 367 -3.66 -5.11 16.29
CA MET A 367 -2.91 -4.64 17.47
C MET A 367 -1.39 -4.50 17.22
N ALA A 368 -0.76 -5.51 16.62
CA ALA A 368 0.67 -5.44 16.29
C ALA A 368 0.97 -4.31 15.29
N SER A 369 0.10 -4.14 14.29
CA SER A 369 0.18 -3.04 13.32
C SER A 369 0.02 -1.67 13.99
N SER A 370 -0.92 -1.55 14.95
CA SER A 370 -1.18 -0.32 15.69
C SER A 370 0.04 0.17 16.47
N VAL A 371 0.72 -0.73 17.18
CA VAL A 371 1.93 -0.39 17.93
C VAL A 371 3.05 0.05 16.97
N GLY A 372 3.18 -0.62 15.82
CA GLY A 372 4.13 -0.22 14.78
C GLY A 372 3.84 1.18 14.25
N ILE A 373 2.62 1.45 13.82
CA ILE A 373 2.22 2.77 13.30
C ILE A 373 2.43 3.84 14.37
N LEU A 374 1.96 3.62 15.60
CA LEU A 374 2.08 4.61 16.68
C LEU A 374 3.54 4.95 16.98
N THR A 375 4.40 3.94 17.16
CA THR A 375 5.80 4.17 17.51
C THR A 375 6.57 4.81 16.35
N MET A 376 6.30 4.41 15.11
CA MET A 376 6.97 4.98 13.93
C MET A 376 6.51 6.41 13.63
N VAL A 377 5.22 6.72 13.78
CA VAL A 377 4.70 8.09 13.69
C VAL A 377 5.27 8.94 14.81
N ALA A 378 5.27 8.46 16.06
CA ALA A 378 5.85 9.18 17.19
C ALA A 378 7.33 9.49 17.00
N MET A 379 8.12 8.52 16.52
CA MET A 379 9.52 8.73 16.17
C MET A 379 9.65 9.80 15.09
N SER A 380 8.91 9.69 13.99
CA SER A 380 8.96 10.62 12.86
C SER A 380 8.64 12.06 13.28
N ILE A 381 7.58 12.24 14.08
CA ILE A 381 7.17 13.55 14.58
C ILE A 381 8.18 14.12 15.58
N LEU A 382 8.75 13.30 16.48
CA LEU A 382 9.81 13.74 17.38
C LEU A 382 11.04 14.21 16.61
N MET A 383 11.48 13.44 15.61
CA MET A 383 12.62 13.79 14.76
C MET A 383 12.37 15.09 14.00
N GLN A 384 11.14 15.34 13.55
CA GLN A 384 10.75 16.61 12.92
C GLN A 384 10.85 17.79 13.90
N HIS A 385 10.27 17.68 15.10
CA HIS A 385 10.22 18.80 16.07
C HIS A 385 11.59 19.09 16.69
N ALA A 386 12.45 18.07 16.79
CA ALA A 386 13.82 18.21 17.25
C ALA A 386 14.79 18.72 16.17
N GLY A 387 14.37 18.86 14.90
CA GLY A 387 15.26 19.24 13.80
C GLY A 387 16.22 18.13 13.34
N MET A 388 15.99 16.89 13.76
CA MET A 388 16.76 15.73 13.31
C MET A 388 16.49 15.46 11.83
N THR A 389 15.23 15.51 11.40
CA THR A 389 14.84 15.34 9.99
C THR A 389 15.51 16.39 9.10
N GLU A 390 15.61 17.64 9.58
CA GLU A 390 16.30 18.73 8.89
C GLU A 390 17.78 18.42 8.69
N ALA A 391 18.46 17.99 9.76
CA ALA A 391 19.89 17.66 9.69
C ALA A 391 20.15 16.54 8.67
N ILE A 392 19.31 15.50 8.62
CA ILE A 392 19.44 14.41 7.65
C ILE A 392 19.18 14.92 6.23
N ALA A 393 18.12 15.70 6.03
CA ALA A 393 17.75 16.25 4.72
C ALA A 393 18.87 17.13 4.14
N GLN A 394 19.47 18.00 4.94
CA GLN A 394 20.62 18.81 4.51
C GLN A 394 21.84 17.96 4.16
N GLY A 395 22.09 16.89 4.93
CA GLY A 395 23.15 15.92 4.61
C GLY A 395 22.92 15.24 3.26
N LEU A 396 21.70 14.74 3.01
CA LEU A 396 21.32 14.10 1.75
C LEU A 396 21.38 15.07 0.58
N ALA A 397 20.85 16.29 0.75
CA ALA A 397 20.87 17.33 -0.29
C ALA A 397 22.31 17.67 -0.72
N ARG A 398 23.25 17.77 0.24
CA ARG A 398 24.66 18.03 -0.06
C ARG A 398 25.38 16.83 -0.70
N ALA A 399 25.09 15.61 -0.22
CA ALA A 399 25.80 14.42 -0.68
C ALA A 399 25.31 13.93 -2.05
N VAL A 400 24.01 13.99 -2.31
CA VAL A 400 23.38 13.45 -3.52
C VAL A 400 23.08 14.54 -4.55
N GLY A 401 22.73 15.75 -4.10
CA GLY A 401 22.42 16.87 -4.98
C GLY A 401 21.30 16.57 -5.98
N GLY A 402 21.48 17.00 -7.23
CA GLY A 402 20.50 16.84 -8.31
C GLY A 402 20.18 15.39 -8.69
N ALA A 403 20.97 14.41 -8.25
CA ALA A 403 20.69 12.99 -8.47
C ALA A 403 19.64 12.41 -7.50
N TYR A 404 19.17 13.19 -6.52
CA TYR A 404 18.22 12.73 -5.50
C TYR A 404 16.92 12.08 -6.03
N PRO A 405 16.31 12.56 -7.14
CA PRO A 405 15.14 11.91 -7.73
C PRO A 405 15.38 10.44 -8.12
N LEU A 406 16.61 10.07 -8.50
CA LEU A 406 16.98 8.68 -8.78
C LEU A 406 16.98 7.81 -7.54
N ILE A 407 17.30 8.38 -6.38
CA ILE A 407 17.47 7.65 -5.12
C ILE A 407 16.14 7.58 -4.36
N SER A 408 15.25 8.55 -4.55
CA SER A 408 13.96 8.62 -3.85
C SER A 408 13.17 7.30 -3.83
N PRO A 409 12.90 6.62 -4.98
CA PRO A 409 12.14 5.38 -4.95
C PRO A 409 12.86 4.24 -4.22
N TRP A 410 14.20 4.25 -4.19
CA TRP A 410 14.99 3.24 -3.47
C TRP A 410 14.91 3.42 -1.96
N ILE A 411 14.86 4.65 -1.46
CA ILE A 411 14.62 4.93 -0.04
C ILE A 411 13.25 4.38 0.37
N GLY A 412 12.23 4.61 -0.47
CA GLY A 412 10.88 4.08 -0.26
C GLY A 412 10.87 2.56 -0.24
N ALA A 413 11.54 1.94 -1.22
CA ALA A 413 11.67 0.50 -1.32
C ALA A 413 12.39 -0.11 -0.13
N LEU A 414 13.49 0.50 0.32
CA LEU A 414 14.25 0.08 1.49
C LEU A 414 13.35 0.08 2.74
N GLY A 415 12.64 1.19 3.00
CA GLY A 415 11.73 1.27 4.14
C GLY A 415 10.63 0.20 4.11
N ALA A 416 10.08 -0.09 2.93
CA ALA A 416 9.01 -1.06 2.79
C ALA A 416 9.50 -2.52 2.80
N PHE A 417 10.66 -2.80 2.20
CA PHE A 417 11.33 -4.10 2.24
C PHE A 417 11.55 -4.54 3.68
N MET A 418 11.99 -3.60 4.50
CA MET A 418 12.36 -3.88 5.88
C MET A 418 11.14 -4.07 6.75
N THR A 419 10.21 -3.13 6.66
CA THR A 419 9.00 -3.10 7.49
C THR A 419 7.90 -4.05 7.04
N GLY A 420 8.00 -4.57 5.82
CA GLY A 420 6.93 -5.33 5.17
C GLY A 420 5.72 -4.49 4.78
N SER A 421 5.80 -3.16 4.86
CA SER A 421 4.65 -2.27 4.72
C SER A 421 5.03 -0.95 4.07
N ASN A 422 4.39 -0.63 2.95
CA ASN A 422 4.53 0.70 2.33
C ASN A 422 4.00 1.81 3.26
N THR A 423 2.95 1.52 4.05
CA THR A 423 2.41 2.44 5.07
C THR A 423 3.51 2.85 6.06
N ASN A 424 4.27 1.89 6.57
CA ASN A 424 5.36 2.16 7.52
C ASN A 424 6.53 2.89 6.84
N SER A 425 6.84 2.56 5.58
CA SER A 425 7.84 3.29 4.81
C SER A 425 7.48 4.78 4.65
N ASN A 426 6.23 5.06 4.28
CA ASN A 426 5.74 6.43 4.14
C ASN A 426 5.78 7.19 5.48
N VAL A 427 5.37 6.56 6.59
CA VAL A 427 5.45 7.17 7.93
C VAL A 427 6.87 7.61 8.30
N VAL A 428 7.87 6.77 8.01
CA VAL A 428 9.26 7.03 8.41
C VAL A 428 9.94 8.03 7.50
N PHE A 429 9.77 7.89 6.19
CA PHE A 429 10.64 8.55 5.22
C PHE A 429 9.98 9.69 4.44
N ALA A 430 8.64 9.79 4.40
CA ALA A 430 8.00 10.82 3.57
C ALA A 430 8.35 12.24 4.02
N ALA A 431 8.41 12.47 5.34
CA ALA A 431 8.85 13.75 5.90
C ALA A 431 10.28 14.14 5.47
N LEU A 432 11.20 13.17 5.55
CA LEU A 432 12.59 13.35 5.12
C LEU A 432 12.68 13.63 3.62
N GLN A 433 11.94 12.87 2.82
CA GLN A 433 11.86 13.00 1.37
C GLN A 433 11.33 14.36 0.94
N MET A 434 10.22 14.79 1.54
CA MET A 434 9.62 16.11 1.35
C MET A 434 10.64 17.20 1.66
N ARG A 435 11.29 17.13 2.83
CA ARG A 435 12.24 18.16 3.22
C ARG A 435 13.48 18.21 2.33
N THR A 436 13.97 17.05 1.91
CA THR A 436 15.11 16.99 0.98
C THR A 436 14.75 17.58 -0.38
N ALA A 437 13.53 17.31 -0.87
CA ALA A 437 13.04 17.92 -2.11
C ALA A 437 12.92 19.45 -2.02
N GLU A 438 12.42 19.98 -0.89
CA GLU A 438 12.36 21.43 -0.64
C GLU A 438 13.76 22.08 -0.67
N LEU A 439 14.73 21.47 0.01
CA LEU A 439 16.11 21.96 0.05
C LEU A 439 16.78 21.96 -1.33
N LEU A 440 16.51 20.93 -2.13
CA LEU A 440 16.99 20.81 -3.50
C LEU A 440 16.16 21.61 -4.52
N ARG A 441 15.07 22.24 -4.09
CA ARG A 441 14.09 22.93 -4.94
C ARG A 441 13.53 22.04 -6.07
N CYS A 442 13.35 20.75 -5.77
CA CYS A 442 12.69 19.80 -6.66
C CYS A 442 11.17 19.77 -6.37
N SER A 443 10.40 19.24 -7.32
CA SER A 443 8.96 19.00 -7.16
C SER A 443 8.72 18.00 -6.02
N VAL A 444 8.25 18.52 -4.87
CA VAL A 444 7.87 17.73 -3.69
C VAL A 444 6.86 16.62 -4.06
N PRO A 445 5.80 16.88 -4.84
CA PRO A 445 4.84 15.85 -5.21
C PRO A 445 5.46 14.71 -6.02
N LEU A 446 6.36 14.99 -6.96
CA LEU A 446 7.04 13.96 -7.75
C LEU A 446 7.98 13.11 -6.89
N ILE A 447 8.73 13.72 -5.98
CA ILE A 447 9.61 12.98 -5.06
C ILE A 447 8.82 12.06 -4.14
N LEU A 448 7.69 12.55 -3.61
CA LEU A 448 6.82 11.75 -2.74
C LEU A 448 6.06 10.66 -3.52
N ALA A 449 5.69 10.92 -4.77
CA ALA A 449 5.17 9.91 -5.68
C ALA A 449 6.20 8.80 -5.94
N ALA A 450 7.45 9.16 -6.21
CA ALA A 450 8.54 8.20 -6.37
C ALA A 450 8.77 7.38 -5.11
N GLN A 451 8.78 8.03 -3.94
CA GLN A 451 8.93 7.39 -2.63
C GLN A 451 7.84 6.33 -2.38
N THR A 452 6.56 6.70 -2.53
CA THR A 452 5.46 5.75 -2.26
C THR A 452 5.37 4.66 -3.31
N ALA A 453 5.69 4.95 -4.58
CA ALA A 453 5.76 3.94 -5.63
C ALA A 453 6.89 2.95 -5.38
N GLY A 454 8.06 3.46 -4.98
CA GLY A 454 9.20 2.65 -4.57
C GLY A 454 8.88 1.78 -3.36
N GLY A 455 8.21 2.33 -2.35
CA GLY A 455 7.77 1.55 -1.19
C GLY A 455 6.70 0.50 -1.52
N ALA A 456 5.78 0.79 -2.44
CA ALA A 456 4.83 -0.21 -2.95
C ALA A 456 5.55 -1.41 -3.57
N LEU A 457 6.46 -1.14 -4.52
CA LEU A 457 7.23 -2.14 -5.24
C LEU A 457 8.20 -2.89 -4.32
N GLY A 458 8.92 -2.18 -3.43
CA GLY A 458 9.83 -2.79 -2.47
C GLY A 458 9.14 -3.63 -1.39
N SER A 459 7.85 -3.38 -1.12
CA SER A 459 7.15 -4.16 -0.10
C SER A 459 6.96 -5.64 -0.47
N ILE A 460 7.03 -6.02 -1.75
CA ILE A 460 6.77 -7.40 -2.20
C ILE A 460 7.94 -8.35 -1.92
N ILE A 461 9.17 -7.81 -1.83
CA ILE A 461 10.39 -8.56 -1.48
C ILE A 461 10.61 -8.66 0.02
N ALA A 462 9.73 -8.03 0.82
CA ALA A 462 9.88 -8.02 2.26
C ALA A 462 9.77 -9.43 2.86
N PRO A 463 10.65 -9.83 3.80
CA PRO A 463 10.65 -11.17 4.37
C PRO A 463 9.27 -11.60 4.90
N THR A 464 8.54 -10.69 5.56
CA THR A 464 7.22 -10.99 6.13
C THR A 464 6.16 -11.36 5.10
N LYS A 465 6.21 -10.78 3.89
CA LYS A 465 5.30 -11.14 2.79
C LYS A 465 5.78 -12.39 2.06
N VAL A 466 7.08 -12.50 1.84
CA VAL A 466 7.67 -13.67 1.18
C VAL A 466 7.44 -14.94 1.99
N ILE A 467 7.56 -14.90 3.31
CA ILE A 467 7.27 -16.03 4.20
C ILE A 467 5.82 -16.51 4.02
N VAL A 468 4.85 -15.59 3.94
CA VAL A 468 3.44 -15.94 3.75
C VAL A 468 3.21 -16.59 2.38
N GLY A 469 3.83 -16.08 1.32
CA GLY A 469 3.74 -16.69 0.00
C GLY A 469 4.44 -18.06 -0.06
N ALA A 470 5.62 -18.16 0.56
CA ALA A 470 6.40 -19.39 0.58
C ALA A 470 5.69 -20.51 1.32
N SER A 471 5.04 -20.21 2.45
CA SER A 471 4.31 -21.21 3.23
C SER A 471 3.07 -21.75 2.52
N THR A 472 2.38 -20.92 1.72
CA THR A 472 1.19 -21.35 0.99
C THR A 472 1.51 -21.92 -0.40
N GLY A 473 2.61 -21.49 -1.02
CA GLY A 473 3.03 -21.92 -2.36
C GLY A 473 3.99 -23.12 -2.40
N GLY A 474 4.21 -23.82 -1.29
CA GLY A 474 5.10 -25.00 -1.24
C GLY A 474 6.59 -24.68 -1.30
N MET A 475 6.99 -23.49 -0.86
CA MET A 475 8.38 -23.00 -0.83
C MET A 475 8.87 -22.66 0.58
N ALA A 476 8.22 -23.20 1.63
CA ALA A 476 8.62 -22.99 3.02
C ALA A 476 10.09 -23.42 3.24
N GLY A 477 10.89 -22.54 3.87
CA GLY A 477 12.33 -22.75 4.05
C GLY A 477 13.19 -22.37 2.84
N LYS A 478 12.58 -21.96 1.71
CA LYS A 478 13.25 -21.49 0.49
C LYS A 478 12.97 -20.01 0.21
N GLU A 479 12.67 -19.22 1.24
CA GLU A 479 12.31 -17.80 1.12
C GLU A 479 13.43 -16.97 0.45
N GLY A 480 14.69 -17.29 0.74
CA GLY A 480 15.85 -16.63 0.12
C GLY A 480 15.88 -16.80 -1.41
N GLU A 481 15.43 -17.96 -1.91
CA GLU A 481 15.33 -18.21 -3.34
C GLU A 481 14.25 -17.34 -3.98
N VAL A 482 13.08 -17.22 -3.33
CA VAL A 482 11.99 -16.35 -3.77
C VAL A 482 12.42 -14.88 -3.77
N MET A 483 13.06 -14.42 -2.69
CA MET A 483 13.57 -13.05 -2.56
C MET A 483 14.57 -12.69 -3.66
N ARG A 484 15.50 -13.61 -3.99
CA ARG A 484 16.51 -13.40 -5.03
C ARG A 484 15.85 -13.15 -6.39
N HIS A 485 14.83 -13.93 -6.74
CA HIS A 485 14.10 -13.75 -8.00
C HIS A 485 13.30 -12.45 -7.99
N LEU A 486 12.57 -12.17 -6.91
CA LEU A 486 11.79 -10.94 -6.79
C LEU A 486 12.66 -9.67 -6.81
N GLY A 487 13.87 -9.72 -6.24
CA GLY A 487 14.80 -8.59 -6.18
C GLY A 487 15.15 -8.01 -7.55
N LEU A 488 15.34 -8.87 -8.56
CA LEU A 488 15.61 -8.44 -9.93
C LEU A 488 14.43 -7.66 -10.53
N PHE A 489 13.20 -8.16 -10.33
CA PHE A 489 12.01 -7.50 -10.83
C PHE A 489 11.73 -6.19 -10.11
N VAL A 490 11.93 -6.16 -8.79
CA VAL A 490 11.79 -4.92 -8.01
C VAL A 490 12.81 -3.90 -8.48
N ALA A 491 14.08 -4.27 -8.64
CA ALA A 491 15.11 -3.36 -9.13
C ALA A 491 14.74 -2.75 -10.50
N LEU A 492 14.25 -3.58 -11.44
CA LEU A 492 13.77 -3.11 -12.74
C LEU A 492 12.65 -2.07 -12.62
N HIS A 493 11.65 -2.31 -11.76
CA HIS A 493 10.56 -1.35 -11.56
C HIS A 493 11.03 -0.09 -10.83
N LEU A 494 11.96 -0.20 -9.88
CA LEU A 494 12.53 0.97 -9.19
C LEU A 494 13.34 1.83 -10.15
N LEU A 495 14.07 1.24 -11.08
CA LEU A 495 14.74 1.96 -12.16
C LEU A 495 13.73 2.70 -13.04
N LEU A 496 12.62 2.06 -13.41
CA LEU A 496 11.54 2.75 -14.13
C LEU A 496 11.04 3.97 -13.35
N ILE A 497 10.70 3.82 -12.06
CA ILE A 497 10.23 4.96 -11.24
C ILE A 497 11.31 6.05 -11.13
N SER A 498 12.58 5.68 -11.02
CA SER A 498 13.70 6.62 -10.97
C SER A 498 13.79 7.47 -12.25
N LEU A 499 13.64 6.82 -13.41
CA LEU A 499 13.64 7.49 -14.71
C LEU A 499 12.41 8.39 -14.89
N LEU A 500 11.23 7.93 -14.44
CA LEU A 500 10.01 8.74 -14.47
C LEU A 500 10.10 9.98 -13.56
N ALA A 501 10.75 9.85 -12.40
CA ALA A 501 10.99 10.97 -11.50
C ALA A 501 11.89 12.04 -12.12
N ILE A 502 12.98 11.64 -12.80
CA ILE A 502 13.82 12.57 -13.57
C ILE A 502 13.01 13.22 -14.69
N LEU A 503 12.32 12.40 -15.49
CA LEU A 503 11.58 12.89 -16.65
C LEU A 503 10.52 13.91 -16.22
N GLY A 504 9.80 13.64 -15.13
CA GLY A 504 8.82 14.57 -14.59
C GLY A 504 9.45 15.91 -14.18
N LEU A 505 10.61 15.88 -13.54
CA LEU A 505 11.33 17.11 -13.17
C LEU A 505 11.84 17.87 -14.40
N TRP A 506 12.35 17.17 -15.41
CA TRP A 506 12.81 17.79 -16.66
C TRP A 506 11.65 18.44 -17.44
N LEU A 507 10.46 17.84 -17.40
CA LEU A 507 9.23 18.38 -18.00
C LEU A 507 8.60 19.52 -17.16
N GLY A 508 9.13 19.82 -15.97
CA GLY A 508 8.59 20.86 -15.08
C GLY A 508 7.27 20.48 -14.39
N LEU A 509 7.03 19.19 -14.15
CA LEU A 509 5.80 18.64 -13.55
C LEU A 509 5.78 18.65 -12.01
#